data_AF-A0AAW5CC62-F1
#
_entry.id   AF-A0AAW5CC62-F1
#
_cell.length_a   1.000
_cell.length_b   1.000
_cell.length_c   1.000
_cell.angle_alpha   90.00
_cell.angle_beta   90.00
_cell.angle_gamma   90.00
#
_symmetry.space_group_name_H-M   'P 1'
#
loop_
_entity.id
_entity.type
_entity.pdbx_description
1 polymer ?
#
loop_
_entity_poly.entity_id
_entity_poly.type
_entity_poly.pdbx_seq_one_letter_code
_entity_poly.pdbx_strand_id
1 'polypeptide(L)'
;EIADKEAAAKFIEAVGQFERIMNDSGFVTLTRLAASEITGQDGKAGIIEKYFSLSQTDTTCLKDIGLYPEEMRVGDDILCLHTLSDVEDLPGKVGTDCRFEKLSTDRSDCRLSFAAPVGVLLSCNHVYNQFIFIDDHA
;
A
#
# COMPACT_ATOMS: atom_id res chain seq x y z
N GLU A 1 -11.85 -9.39 -19.97
CA GLU A 1 -11.70 -8.92 -21.37
C GLU A 1 -11.46 -7.40 -21.33
N ILE A 2 -10.43 -6.87 -22.01
CA ILE A 2 -10.16 -5.43 -21.98
C ILE A 2 -11.20 -4.73 -22.86
N ALA A 3 -12.09 -3.96 -22.23
CA ALA A 3 -13.21 -3.28 -22.89
C ALA A 3 -12.76 -2.17 -23.85
N ASP A 4 -11.62 -1.52 -23.57
CA ASP A 4 -11.05 -0.46 -24.41
C ASP A 4 -9.54 -0.70 -24.63
N LYS A 5 -9.20 -1.19 -25.83
CA LYS A 5 -7.82 -1.48 -26.23
C LYS A 5 -7.01 -0.23 -26.50
N GLU A 6 -7.65 0.87 -26.90
CA GLU A 6 -6.95 2.13 -27.19
C GLU A 6 -6.54 2.82 -25.89
N ALA A 7 -7.45 2.87 -24.90
CA ALA A 7 -7.12 3.36 -23.56
C ALA A 7 -6.00 2.53 -22.92
N ALA A 8 -6.04 1.20 -23.05
CA ALA A 8 -4.98 0.32 -22.55
C ALA A 8 -3.62 0.61 -23.22
N ALA A 9 -3.61 0.83 -24.55
CA ALA A 9 -2.37 1.15 -25.27
C ALA A 9 -1.77 2.49 -24.80
N LYS A 10 -2.60 3.54 -24.70
CA LYS A 10 -2.17 4.86 -24.20
C LYS A 10 -1.64 4.79 -22.76
N PHE A 11 -2.28 3.98 -21.92
CA PHE A 11 -1.82 3.76 -20.54
C PHE A 11 -0.43 3.09 -20.50
N ILE A 12 -0.22 2.02 -21.27
CA ILE A 12 1.08 1.33 -21.32
C ILE A 12 2.18 2.26 -21.86
N GLU A 13 1.87 3.09 -22.85
CA GLU A 13 2.82 4.09 -23.36
C GLU A 13 3.21 5.12 -22.29
N ALA A 14 2.21 5.69 -21.59
CA ALA A 14 2.45 6.66 -20.52
C ALA A 14 3.28 6.07 -19.37
N VAL A 15 2.98 4.82 -18.96
CA VAL A 15 3.75 4.10 -17.94
C VAL A 15 5.19 3.86 -18.39
N GLY A 16 5.41 3.48 -19.65
CA GLY A 16 6.77 3.29 -20.19
C GLY A 16 7.59 4.58 -20.24
N GLN A 17 6.95 5.71 -20.58
CA GLN A 17 7.60 7.02 -20.51
C GLN A 17 7.99 7.38 -19.06
N PHE A 18 7.08 7.16 -18.11
CA PHE A 18 7.35 7.38 -16.69
C PHE A 18 8.49 6.51 -16.17
N GLU A 19 8.48 5.21 -16.50
CA GLU A 19 9.54 4.26 -16.15
C GLU A 19 10.92 4.77 -16.61
N ARG A 20 11.00 5.20 -17.87
CA ARG A 20 12.24 5.72 -18.44
C ARG A 20 12.72 6.97 -17.73
N ILE A 21 11.83 7.94 -17.46
CA ILE A 21 12.19 9.18 -16.76
C ILE A 21 12.76 8.88 -15.37
N MET A 22 12.11 7.98 -14.63
CA MET A 22 12.56 7.60 -13.29
C MET A 22 13.92 6.89 -13.34
N ASN A 23 14.11 5.96 -14.28
CA ASN A 23 15.38 5.26 -14.47
C ASN A 23 16.53 6.18 -14.91
N ASP A 24 16.25 7.13 -15.81
CA ASP A 24 17.23 8.12 -16.28
C ASP A 24 17.67 9.09 -15.16
N SER A 25 16.85 9.25 -14.10
CA SER A 25 17.20 10.09 -12.94
C SER A 25 18.38 9.54 -12.13
N GLY A 26 18.65 8.24 -12.20
CA GLY A 26 19.70 7.56 -11.42
C GLY A 26 19.44 7.44 -9.91
N PHE A 27 18.35 8.03 -9.39
CA PHE A 27 18.00 7.94 -7.96
C PHE A 27 17.15 6.71 -7.62
N VAL A 28 16.33 6.27 -8.58
CA VAL A 28 15.39 5.16 -8.42
C VAL A 28 15.45 4.30 -9.68
N THR A 29 15.38 2.97 -9.51
CA THR A 29 15.26 2.03 -10.63
C THR A 29 13.93 1.30 -10.58
N LEU A 30 13.19 1.38 -11.67
CA LEU A 30 11.95 0.67 -11.91
C LEU A 30 12.21 -0.49 -12.89
N THR A 31 11.66 -1.66 -12.56
CA THR A 31 11.72 -2.84 -13.41
C THR A 31 10.34 -3.48 -13.48
N ARG A 32 9.96 -3.93 -14.69
CA ARG A 32 8.69 -4.62 -14.89
C ARG A 32 8.78 -6.06 -14.37
N LEU A 33 7.87 -6.42 -13.46
CA LEU A 33 7.74 -7.79 -12.97
C LEU A 33 7.28 -8.75 -14.07
N ALA A 34 7.94 -9.91 -14.12
CA ALA A 34 7.53 -11.05 -14.94
C ALA A 34 6.36 -11.81 -14.30
N ALA A 35 5.66 -12.62 -15.10
CA ALA A 35 4.53 -13.43 -14.63
C ALA A 35 4.92 -14.38 -13.49
N SER A 36 6.13 -14.97 -13.53
CA SER A 36 6.64 -15.86 -12.47
C SER A 36 6.99 -15.11 -11.19
N GLU A 37 7.31 -13.81 -11.26
CA GLU A 37 7.54 -13.00 -10.06
C GLU A 37 6.24 -12.62 -9.38
N ILE A 38 5.15 -12.50 -10.14
CA ILE A 38 3.81 -12.23 -9.62
C ILE A 38 3.19 -13.50 -9.04
N THR A 39 3.12 -14.56 -9.84
CA THR A 39 2.38 -15.79 -9.54
C THR A 39 3.21 -16.89 -8.89
N GLY A 40 4.54 -16.83 -8.98
CA GLY A 40 5.44 -17.87 -8.52
C GLY A 40 5.86 -18.82 -9.65
N GLN A 41 6.79 -19.70 -9.31
CA GLN A 41 7.24 -20.83 -10.15
C GLN A 41 7.65 -21.99 -9.25
N ASP A 42 7.91 -23.16 -9.81
CA ASP A 42 8.31 -24.34 -9.02
C ASP A 42 9.49 -24.02 -8.08
N GLY A 43 9.24 -24.15 -6.78
CA GLY A 43 10.22 -23.91 -5.73
C GLY A 43 10.52 -22.45 -5.40
N LYS A 44 9.82 -21.46 -6.00
CA LYS A 44 10.00 -20.04 -5.68
C LYS A 44 8.66 -19.31 -5.61
N ALA A 45 8.38 -18.74 -4.45
CA ALA A 45 7.11 -18.06 -4.20
C ALA A 45 6.99 -16.73 -4.96
N GLY A 46 5.82 -16.50 -5.57
CA GLY A 46 5.46 -15.24 -6.20
C GLY A 46 5.10 -14.16 -5.18
N ILE A 47 4.99 -12.90 -5.62
CA ILE A 47 4.55 -11.78 -4.78
C ILE A 47 3.16 -12.04 -4.17
N ILE A 48 2.24 -12.62 -4.93
CA ILE A 48 0.87 -12.89 -4.43
C ILE A 48 0.92 -13.91 -3.28
N GLU A 49 1.69 -14.99 -3.46
CA GLU A 49 1.85 -16.04 -2.43
C GLU A 49 2.53 -15.50 -1.17
N LYS A 50 3.60 -14.69 -1.35
CA LYS A 50 4.29 -13.99 -0.27
C LYS A 50 3.37 -13.06 0.50
N TYR A 51 2.53 -12.32 -0.22
CA TYR A 51 1.55 -11.41 0.38
C TYR A 51 0.53 -12.16 1.24
N PHE A 52 -0.09 -13.23 0.70
CA PHE A 52 -1.10 -13.99 1.45
C PHE A 52 -0.52 -14.81 2.61
N SER A 53 0.74 -15.24 2.52
CA SER A 53 1.44 -15.92 3.63
C SER A 53 2.06 -14.97 4.65
N LEU A 54 1.94 -13.65 4.45
CA LEU A 54 2.60 -12.61 5.25
C LEU A 54 4.11 -12.87 5.44
N SER A 55 4.75 -13.45 4.42
CA SER A 55 6.15 -13.88 4.47
C SER A 55 6.89 -13.37 3.23
N GLN A 56 8.02 -12.70 3.44
CA GLN A 56 8.89 -12.27 2.32
C GLN A 56 9.92 -13.33 1.93
N THR A 57 10.08 -14.39 2.72
CA THR A 57 10.97 -15.50 2.38
C THR A 57 10.35 -16.35 1.26
N ASP A 58 11.17 -17.09 0.53
CA ASP A 58 10.70 -18.07 -0.47
C ASP A 58 10.11 -19.32 0.23
N THR A 59 9.16 -19.10 1.14
CA THR A 59 8.39 -20.14 1.81
C THR A 59 7.25 -20.57 0.91
N THR A 60 7.31 -21.80 0.42
CA THR A 60 6.23 -22.47 -0.34
C THR A 60 5.07 -22.93 0.55
N CYS A 61 5.11 -22.63 1.85
CA CYS A 61 4.08 -23.06 2.79
C CYS A 61 2.88 -22.12 2.72
N LEU A 62 1.78 -22.61 2.15
CA LEU A 62 0.49 -21.94 2.25
C LEU A 62 0.08 -21.90 3.72
N LYS A 63 -0.29 -20.71 4.20
CA LYS A 63 -0.87 -20.51 5.52
C LYS A 63 -2.39 -20.45 5.38
N ASP A 64 -3.09 -21.10 6.31
CA ASP A 64 -4.55 -21.03 6.37
C ASP A 64 -5.00 -19.69 6.94
N ILE A 65 -6.05 -19.11 6.34
CA ILE A 65 -6.76 -17.93 6.86
C ILE A 65 -7.91 -18.43 7.73
N GLY A 66 -7.80 -18.21 9.04
CA GLY A 66 -8.84 -18.51 10.01
C GLY A 66 -9.66 -17.27 10.35
N LEU A 67 -10.98 -17.35 10.15
CA LEU A 67 -11.95 -16.32 10.57
C LEU A 67 -12.82 -16.93 11.67
N TYR A 68 -12.55 -16.57 12.91
CA TYR A 68 -13.29 -17.03 14.09
C TYR A 68 -13.99 -15.84 14.76
N PRO A 69 -15.06 -16.06 15.56
CA PRO A 69 -15.77 -14.97 16.22
C PRO A 69 -14.89 -14.09 17.12
N GLU A 70 -13.84 -14.65 17.70
CA GLU A 70 -12.95 -13.96 18.65
C GLU A 70 -11.58 -13.60 18.06
N GLU A 71 -11.19 -14.18 16.92
CA GLU A 71 -9.87 -13.97 16.33
C GLU A 71 -9.88 -14.12 14.80
N MET A 72 -9.00 -13.37 14.14
CA MET A 72 -8.62 -13.62 12.76
C MET A 72 -7.12 -13.90 12.73
N ARG A 73 -6.70 -14.92 11.99
CA ARG A 73 -5.29 -15.29 11.88
C ARG A 73 -4.91 -15.82 10.51
N VAL A 74 -3.62 -15.70 10.18
CA VAL A 74 -2.99 -16.28 9.00
C VAL A 74 -1.84 -17.16 9.48
N GLY A 75 -2.07 -18.47 9.52
CA GLY A 75 -1.15 -19.41 10.20
C GLY A 75 -1.04 -19.10 11.71
N ASP A 76 0.14 -18.68 12.13
CA ASP A 76 0.44 -18.30 13.53
C ASP A 76 0.35 -16.78 13.77
N ASP A 77 0.14 -15.99 12.71
CA ASP A 77 0.05 -14.53 12.80
C ASP A 77 -1.38 -14.09 13.14
N ILE A 78 -1.56 -13.42 14.28
CA ILE A 78 -2.87 -12.95 14.76
C ILE A 78 -3.11 -11.52 14.29
N LEU A 79 -4.28 -11.27 13.71
CA LEU A 79 -4.73 -9.92 13.36
C LEU A 79 -5.07 -9.15 14.64
N CYS A 80 -4.39 -8.03 14.86
CA CYS A 80 -4.75 -7.07 15.89
C CYS A 80 -5.50 -5.89 15.27
N LEU A 81 -6.75 -5.69 15.68
CA LEU A 81 -7.59 -4.59 15.22
C LEU A 81 -7.70 -3.54 16.32
N HIS A 82 -7.39 -2.29 15.98
CA HIS A 82 -7.64 -1.13 16.82
C HIS A 82 -8.73 -0.29 16.17
N THR A 83 -9.80 0.01 16.92
CA THR A 83 -10.87 0.91 16.47
C THR A 83 -10.83 2.18 17.30
N LEU A 84 -10.85 3.33 16.64
CA LEU A 84 -11.06 4.62 17.28
C LEU A 84 -12.53 4.99 17.10
N SER A 85 -13.30 4.89 18.18
CA SER A 85 -14.75 5.18 18.16
C SER A 85 -15.12 6.38 19.01
N ASP A 86 -14.24 6.83 19.91
CA ASP A 86 -14.47 8.03 20.71
C ASP A 86 -14.10 9.28 19.91
N VAL A 87 -14.96 10.30 19.96
CA VAL A 87 -14.72 11.59 19.31
C VAL A 87 -13.54 12.31 19.96
N GLU A 88 -13.30 12.09 21.26
CA GLU A 88 -12.15 12.67 21.97
C GLU A 88 -10.81 12.06 21.53
N ASP A 89 -10.82 10.85 20.97
CA ASP A 89 -9.63 10.21 20.38
C ASP A 89 -9.39 10.68 18.93
N LEU A 90 -10.35 11.38 18.32
CA LEU A 90 -10.22 11.92 16.98
C LEU A 90 -9.54 13.30 17.00
N PRO A 91 -8.79 13.66 15.95
CA PRO A 91 -8.15 14.97 15.90
C PRO A 91 -9.21 16.09 15.88
N GLY A 92 -9.12 17.03 16.83
CA GLY A 92 -10.05 18.16 16.92
C GLY A 92 -10.03 19.13 15.73
N LYS A 93 -9.11 18.94 14.78
CA LYS A 93 -9.08 19.62 13.47
C LYS A 93 -8.67 18.63 12.39
N VAL A 94 -9.45 18.59 11.32
CA VAL A 94 -9.15 17.82 10.10
C VAL A 94 -8.78 18.80 8.99
N GLY A 95 -7.84 18.41 8.13
CA GLY A 95 -7.45 19.16 6.95
C GLY A 95 -6.98 18.21 5.85
N THR A 96 -6.73 18.75 4.67
CA THR A 96 -6.11 17.96 3.58
C THR A 96 -4.68 17.57 3.91
N ASP A 97 -3.97 18.47 4.58
CA ASP A 97 -2.53 18.38 4.85
C ASP A 97 -2.11 19.33 5.99
N CYS A 98 -0.92 19.11 6.53
CA CYS A 98 -0.30 19.95 7.56
C CYS A 98 1.17 20.27 7.21
N ARG A 99 1.67 21.41 7.70
CA ARG A 99 3.09 21.78 7.56
C ARG A 99 3.93 20.84 8.43
N PHE A 100 4.85 20.12 7.81
CA PHE A 100 5.76 19.22 8.50
C PHE A 100 7.06 19.96 8.81
N GLU A 101 7.16 20.49 10.03
CA GLU A 101 8.26 21.40 10.42
C GLU A 101 9.65 20.82 10.20
N LYS A 102 9.83 19.50 10.40
CA LYS A 102 11.14 18.85 10.24
C LYS A 102 11.71 18.94 8.82
N LEU A 103 10.86 19.09 7.80
CA LEU A 103 11.26 19.24 6.39
C LEU A 103 10.91 20.63 5.83
N SER A 104 10.38 21.53 6.66
CA SER A 104 10.04 22.89 6.27
C SER A 104 11.17 23.85 6.63
N THR A 105 11.20 25.00 5.97
CA THR A 105 12.12 26.11 6.28
C THR A 105 11.33 27.39 6.45
N ASP A 106 11.99 28.46 6.90
CA ASP A 106 11.39 29.80 6.96
C ASP A 106 10.93 30.32 5.58
N ARG A 107 11.43 29.71 4.49
CA ARG A 107 11.15 30.12 3.11
C ARG A 107 10.34 29.09 2.32
N SER A 108 10.07 27.91 2.87
CA SER A 108 9.40 26.81 2.14
C SER A 108 8.64 25.87 3.08
N ASP A 109 7.37 25.63 2.78
CA ASP A 109 6.57 24.65 3.51
C ASP A 109 6.67 23.27 2.84
N CYS A 110 7.14 22.27 3.58
CA CYS A 110 6.93 20.88 3.22
C CYS A 110 5.62 20.43 3.86
N ARG A 111 4.57 20.28 3.05
CA ARG A 111 3.23 19.91 3.52
C ARG A 111 3.02 18.42 3.30
N LEU A 112 2.58 17.73 4.34
CA LEU A 112 2.26 16.30 4.30
C LEU A 112 0.76 16.10 4.49
N SER A 113 0.21 15.07 3.86
CA SER A 113 -1.20 14.67 4.06
C SER A 113 -1.53 14.57 5.55
N PHE A 114 -2.76 14.87 5.93
CA PHE A 114 -3.25 14.66 7.29
C PHE A 114 -3.06 13.22 7.79
N ALA A 115 -3.14 12.24 6.88
CA ALA A 115 -2.89 10.82 7.18
C ALA A 115 -1.40 10.45 7.23
N ALA A 116 -0.47 11.38 6.99
CA ALA A 116 0.96 11.11 6.96
C ALA A 116 1.52 10.39 8.21
N PRO A 117 1.05 10.66 9.45
CA PRO A 117 1.49 9.92 10.63
C PRO A 117 1.36 8.40 10.51
N VAL A 118 0.31 7.92 9.83
CA VAL A 118 0.04 6.49 9.62
C VAL A 118 0.35 6.01 8.20
N GLY A 119 0.62 6.93 7.27
CA GLY A 119 0.85 6.62 5.86
C GLY A 119 2.32 6.60 5.43
N VAL A 120 3.12 7.57 5.87
CA VAL A 120 4.53 7.70 5.43
C VAL A 120 5.51 7.92 6.58
N LEU A 121 5.02 8.19 7.79
CA LEU A 121 5.85 8.54 8.94
C LEU A 121 6.00 7.41 9.97
N LEU A 122 5.36 6.25 9.78
CA LEU A 122 5.60 5.10 10.64
C LEU A 122 7.01 4.55 10.39
N SER A 123 7.72 4.21 11.46
CA SER A 123 9.11 3.74 11.41
C SER A 123 9.24 2.25 11.08
N CYS A 124 8.21 1.65 10.49
CA CYS A 124 8.17 0.23 10.13
C CYS A 124 7.68 0.04 8.70
N ASN A 125 7.95 -1.12 8.11
CA ASN A 125 7.36 -1.50 6.83
C ASN A 125 5.86 -1.73 7.05
N HIS A 126 5.04 -0.95 6.36
CA HIS A 126 3.59 -1.02 6.45
C HIS A 126 2.98 -0.67 5.08
N VAL A 127 1.73 -1.08 4.90
CA VAL A 127 0.92 -0.66 3.76
C VAL A 127 -0.27 0.11 4.34
N TYR A 128 -0.40 1.38 3.95
CA TYR A 128 -1.54 2.19 4.33
C TYR A 128 -2.58 2.20 3.19
N ASN A 129 -3.78 1.74 3.50
CA ASN A 129 -4.93 1.80 2.60
C ASN A 129 -6.04 2.62 3.28
N GLN A 130 -6.55 3.64 2.59
CA GLN A 130 -7.65 4.47 3.08
C GLN A 130 -8.93 4.11 2.31
N PHE A 131 -9.99 3.79 3.05
CA PHE A 131 -11.31 3.53 2.50
C PHE A 131 -12.28 4.57 3.07
N ILE A 132 -13.10 5.15 2.18
CA ILE A 132 -14.19 6.05 2.57
C ILE A 132 -15.47 5.35 2.13
N PHE A 133 -16.27 4.95 3.11
CA PHE A 133 -17.61 4.42 2.87
C PHE A 133 -18.58 5.58 2.99
N ILE A 134 -19.18 5.97 1.86
CA ILE A 134 -20.32 6.86 1.85
C ILE A 134 -21.53 5.94 1.91
N ASP A 135 -22.19 5.88 3.06
CA ASP A 135 -23.41 5.10 3.21
C ASP A 135 -24.51 5.78 2.39
N ASP A 136 -25.19 5.02 1.52
CA ASP A 136 -26.39 5.49 0.83
C ASP A 136 -27.57 5.22 1.77
N HIS A 137 -27.92 6.22 2.58
CA HIS A 137 -29.11 6.17 3.42
C HIS A 137 -30.36 6.33 2.52
N ALA A 138 -30.70 5.27 1.79
CA ALA A 138 -32.00 5.10 1.15
C ALA A 138 -33.05 4.55 2.12
#